data_AF-A0A6V8DQ01-F1
#
_entry.id   AF-A0A6V8DQ01-F1
#
_cell.length_a   1.000
_cell.length_b   1.000
_cell.length_c   1.000
_cell.angle_alpha   90.00
_cell.angle_beta   90.00
_cell.angle_gamma   90.00
#
_symmetry.space_group_name_H-M   'P 1'
#
loop_
_entity.id
_entity.type
_entity.pdbx_description
1 polymer ?
#
loop_
_entity_poly.entity_id
_entity_poly.type
_entity_poly.pdbx_seq_one_letter_code
_entity_poly.pdbx_strand_id
1 'polypeptide(L)'
;VLNFCFTGFAGQSMLLLALGMITFWDSSFLPQQAQCGTWDSTVCAVLTKDALEELTWMLSSGGQVAFLTIWTKSLRVGSRLDDITFDAAVEGNRARFSEMEDMIYLKKQPLTTLIANDEWVKALGQLDDVLKGHGEELDGLALGRKTGAIMTLYSGFGRWNEAEEQAVSLLALRGGKEAEMARLTLAAASLAQRDLPEAKPRLNLLAEDDIESARLQWVASLFKPKSRPLDKRYKPLLAMDSTTKRNIDLVQRFESNTACSELKSLNTPAGRMFLLGDIARMRLARRSEDALDLLERFIKKNAIESWIHGEVVRCLLHLDQGRVNTAVVMAEELAKEHGRHPHLRALLGHLSRSGLTPHSSSEITDMEWATESGLNVAEVWANKHVVSPPPEFNKKSERQHAWSANAWIANGPDNELTIAAKKGINGWKMLAKIDQSALPACLFLHLTGLVVTIGGMPVDLGFPGGLDLKSIQNKGLLDFSS
;
A
#
# COMPACT_ATOMS: atom_id res chain seq x y z
N VAL A 1 -19.80 20.31 -21.44
CA VAL A 1 -19.69 21.56 -22.23
C VAL A 1 -18.31 22.21 -22.10
N LEU A 2 -17.76 22.39 -20.89
CA LEU A 2 -16.40 22.94 -20.68
C LEU A 2 -15.28 22.14 -21.36
N ASN A 3 -15.29 20.80 -21.28
CA ASN A 3 -14.29 19.96 -21.97
C ASN A 3 -14.32 20.08 -23.52
N PHE A 4 -15.48 20.39 -24.11
CA PHE A 4 -15.61 20.62 -25.55
C PHE A 4 -15.04 21.99 -25.96
N CYS A 5 -15.16 23.00 -25.09
CA CYS A 5 -14.61 24.33 -25.34
C CYS A 5 -13.07 24.35 -25.27
N PHE A 6 -12.49 23.64 -24.29
CA PHE A 6 -11.03 23.54 -24.16
C PHE A 6 -10.37 22.74 -25.30
N THR A 7 -11.01 21.67 -25.77
CA THR A 7 -10.53 20.88 -26.92
C THR A 7 -10.66 21.64 -28.24
N GLY A 8 -11.75 22.39 -28.43
CA GLY A 8 -11.91 23.27 -29.60
C GLY A 8 -10.84 24.38 -29.67
N PHE A 9 -10.50 24.98 -28.53
CA PHE A 9 -9.47 26.04 -28.46
C PHE A 9 -8.05 25.49 -28.68
N ALA A 10 -7.77 24.29 -28.15
CA ALA A 10 -6.51 23.59 -28.40
C ALA A 10 -6.34 23.24 -29.89
N GLY A 11 -7.41 22.77 -30.56
CA GLY A 11 -7.42 22.48 -31.98
C GLY A 11 -7.18 23.72 -32.86
N GLN A 12 -7.83 24.84 -32.55
CA GLN A 12 -7.60 26.10 -33.26
C GLN A 12 -6.15 26.60 -33.10
N SER A 13 -5.60 26.49 -31.90
CA SER A 13 -4.22 26.94 -31.61
C SER A 13 -3.18 26.12 -32.37
N MET A 14 -3.37 24.79 -32.46
CA MET A 14 -2.53 23.91 -33.27
C MET A 14 -2.63 24.23 -34.78
N LEU A 15 -3.83 24.52 -35.28
CA LEU A 15 -4.04 24.85 -36.69
C LEU A 15 -3.38 26.18 -37.08
N LEU A 16 -3.50 27.21 -36.22
CA LEU A 16 -2.84 28.50 -36.41
C LEU A 16 -1.31 28.36 -36.36
N LEU A 17 -0.79 27.49 -35.50
CA LEU A 17 0.64 27.20 -35.44
C LEU A 17 1.13 26.51 -36.72
N ALA A 18 0.37 25.54 -37.24
CA ALA A 18 0.69 24.88 -38.51
C ALA A 18 0.66 25.86 -39.71
N LEU A 19 -0.37 26.72 -39.79
CA LEU A 19 -0.46 27.77 -40.83
C LEU A 19 0.67 28.81 -40.70
N GLY A 20 1.00 29.22 -39.48
CA GLY A 20 2.12 30.14 -39.21
C GLY A 20 3.47 29.55 -39.61
N MET A 21 3.71 28.26 -39.36
CA MET A 21 4.96 27.60 -39.77
C MET A 21 5.10 27.54 -41.30
N ILE A 22 4.00 27.29 -42.02
CA ILE A 22 3.99 27.21 -43.49
C ILE A 22 4.18 28.59 -44.14
N THR A 23 3.63 29.65 -43.55
CA THR A 23 3.63 31.00 -44.14
C THR A 23 4.83 31.85 -43.75
N PHE A 24 5.30 31.77 -42.50
CA PHE A 24 6.36 32.65 -41.98
C PHE A 24 7.76 32.03 -41.98
N TRP A 25 7.90 30.70 -41.81
CA TRP A 25 9.20 30.09 -41.51
C TRP A 25 9.86 29.34 -42.66
N ASP A 26 9.15 29.03 -43.75
CA ASP A 26 9.77 28.39 -44.91
C ASP A 26 9.11 28.76 -46.26
N SER A 27 9.27 30.02 -46.67
CA SER A 27 8.77 30.54 -47.96
C SER A 27 9.50 29.96 -49.20
N SER A 28 10.34 28.95 -49.02
CA SER A 28 11.18 28.34 -50.05
C SER A 28 10.46 27.23 -50.84
N PHE A 29 9.38 26.67 -50.29
CA PHE A 29 8.67 25.51 -50.86
C PHE A 29 7.26 25.80 -51.38
N LEU A 30 6.79 27.05 -51.28
CA LEU A 30 5.55 27.47 -51.94
C LEU A 30 5.88 27.89 -53.38
N PRO A 31 5.25 27.28 -54.41
CA PRO A 31 5.53 27.62 -55.80
C PRO A 31 5.24 29.09 -56.07
N GLN A 32 6.28 29.87 -56.35
CA GLN A 32 6.15 31.25 -56.82
C GLN A 32 5.84 31.24 -58.31
N GLN A 33 5.07 32.23 -58.78
CA GLN A 33 4.42 32.33 -60.09
C GLN A 33 5.13 31.66 -61.29
N ALA A 34 6.47 31.73 -61.39
CA ALA A 34 7.23 31.11 -62.48
C ALA A 34 7.38 29.57 -62.41
N GLN A 35 7.17 28.94 -61.24
CA GLN A 35 7.29 27.50 -61.02
C GLN A 35 5.96 26.74 -61.08
N CYS A 36 4.82 27.42 -61.22
CA CYS A 36 3.52 26.77 -61.04
C CYS A 36 2.93 26.07 -62.28
N GLY A 37 3.54 26.22 -63.46
CA GLY A 37 3.23 25.40 -64.65
C GLY A 37 1.74 25.14 -64.88
N THR A 38 1.34 23.86 -64.94
CA THR A 38 -0.05 23.43 -65.17
C THR A 38 -0.99 23.57 -63.96
N TRP A 39 -0.48 24.01 -62.81
CA TRP A 39 -1.21 24.08 -61.52
C TRP A 39 -1.66 25.51 -61.16
N ASP A 40 -1.46 26.44 -62.09
CA ASP A 40 -1.77 27.86 -61.96
C ASP A 40 -3.27 28.11 -61.66
N SER A 41 -4.16 27.31 -62.26
CA SER A 41 -5.61 27.46 -62.12
C SER A 41 -6.27 26.64 -60.99
N THR A 42 -5.49 25.91 -60.18
CA THR A 42 -6.05 25.01 -59.13
C THR A 42 -5.38 25.23 -57.78
N VAL A 43 -4.11 24.91 -57.65
CA VAL A 43 -3.42 24.88 -56.34
C VAL A 43 -2.74 26.22 -56.05
N CYS A 44 -2.11 26.84 -57.05
CA CYS A 44 -1.46 28.14 -56.89
C CYS A 44 -2.40 29.33 -56.81
N ALA A 45 -3.65 29.21 -57.27
CA ALA A 45 -4.65 30.27 -57.09
C ALA A 45 -5.10 30.41 -55.62
N VAL A 46 -5.04 29.32 -54.84
CA VAL A 46 -5.57 29.24 -53.47
C VAL A 46 -4.44 29.24 -52.41
N LEU A 47 -3.30 28.62 -52.70
CA LEU A 47 -2.11 28.59 -51.83
C LEU A 47 -1.11 29.69 -52.20
N THR A 48 -1.58 30.92 -52.43
CA THR A 48 -0.67 32.08 -52.45
C THR A 48 -0.37 32.49 -51.01
N LYS A 49 0.83 33.02 -50.79
CA LYS A 49 1.24 33.52 -49.47
C LYS A 49 0.22 34.51 -48.89
N ASP A 50 -0.26 35.42 -49.74
CA ASP A 50 -1.22 36.45 -49.34
C ASP A 50 -2.58 35.85 -48.95
N ALA A 51 -3.09 34.85 -49.68
CA ALA A 51 -4.36 34.19 -49.33
C ALA A 51 -4.27 33.36 -48.04
N LEU A 52 -3.11 32.73 -47.77
CA LEU A 52 -2.90 31.96 -46.55
C LEU A 52 -2.69 32.87 -45.33
N GLU A 53 -2.01 34.01 -45.50
CA GLU A 53 -1.90 35.03 -44.46
C GLU A 53 -3.29 35.62 -44.15
N GLU A 54 -4.08 35.97 -45.16
CA GLU A 54 -5.45 36.47 -44.98
C GLU A 54 -6.33 35.43 -44.27
N LEU A 55 -6.23 34.15 -44.63
CA LEU A 55 -6.96 33.06 -43.97
C LEU A 55 -6.52 32.89 -42.51
N THR A 56 -5.23 33.08 -42.21
CA THR A 56 -4.69 33.01 -40.84
C THR A 56 -5.24 34.15 -39.99
N TRP A 57 -5.27 35.38 -40.53
CA TRP A 57 -5.86 36.54 -39.85
C TRP A 57 -7.38 36.40 -39.68
N MET A 58 -8.08 35.86 -40.67
CA MET A 58 -9.52 35.61 -40.60
C MET A 58 -9.86 34.55 -39.54
N LEU A 59 -9.07 33.47 -39.46
CA LEU A 59 -9.29 32.41 -38.47
C LEU A 59 -8.94 32.86 -37.04
N SER A 60 -7.88 33.65 -36.90
CA SER A 60 -7.48 34.26 -35.62
C SER A 60 -8.54 35.24 -35.11
N SER A 61 -9.02 36.15 -35.96
CA SER A 61 -10.10 37.09 -35.62
C SER A 61 -11.43 36.38 -35.34
N GLY A 62 -11.78 35.36 -36.12
CA GLY A 62 -12.99 34.53 -35.89
C GLY A 62 -12.99 33.85 -34.52
N GLY A 63 -11.85 33.29 -34.09
CA GLY A 63 -11.72 32.70 -32.76
C GLY A 63 -11.82 33.72 -31.62
N GLN A 64 -11.26 34.91 -31.79
CA GLN A 64 -11.38 36.00 -30.81
C GLN A 64 -12.82 36.49 -30.65
N VAL A 65 -13.56 36.61 -31.76
CA VAL A 65 -14.99 37.00 -31.73
C VAL A 65 -15.83 35.92 -31.03
N ALA A 66 -15.61 34.65 -31.36
CA ALA A 66 -16.28 33.51 -30.70
C ALA A 66 -15.96 33.46 -29.20
N PHE A 67 -14.70 33.70 -28.83
CA PHE A 67 -14.27 33.81 -27.43
C PHE A 67 -15.00 34.94 -26.72
N LEU A 68 -15.04 36.15 -27.28
CA LEU A 68 -15.74 37.28 -26.69
C LEU A 68 -17.24 37.02 -26.55
N THR A 69 -17.87 36.29 -27.48
CA THR A 69 -19.30 35.95 -27.36
C THR A 69 -19.55 34.95 -26.24
N ILE A 70 -18.70 33.93 -26.11
CA ILE A 70 -18.78 32.94 -25.02
C ILE A 70 -18.46 33.59 -23.67
N TRP A 71 -17.41 34.41 -23.61
CA TRP A 71 -16.99 35.13 -22.42
C TRP A 71 -18.07 36.11 -21.94
N THR A 72 -18.68 36.88 -22.85
CA THR A 72 -19.80 37.79 -22.51
C THR A 72 -21.03 37.01 -22.02
N LYS A 73 -21.33 35.84 -22.60
CA LYS A 73 -22.39 34.95 -22.07
C LYS A 73 -22.00 34.35 -20.71
N SER A 74 -20.72 34.05 -20.49
CA SER A 74 -20.20 33.53 -19.22
C SER A 74 -20.28 34.56 -18.10
N LEU A 75 -20.06 35.85 -18.38
CA LEU A 75 -20.24 36.94 -17.40
C LEU A 75 -21.69 37.03 -16.89
N ARG A 76 -22.70 36.75 -17.73
CA ARG A 76 -24.11 36.66 -17.29
C ARG A 76 -24.44 35.42 -16.46
N VAL A 77 -23.64 34.35 -16.59
CA VAL A 77 -23.75 33.15 -15.74
C VAL A 77 -23.00 33.37 -14.41
N GLY A 78 -21.92 34.14 -14.42
CA GLY A 78 -21.13 34.48 -13.25
C GLY A 78 -21.88 35.31 -12.20
N SER A 79 -22.90 36.08 -12.59
CA SER A 79 -23.75 36.83 -11.65
C SER A 79 -24.88 35.99 -11.02
N ARG A 80 -24.96 34.68 -11.32
CA ARG A 80 -25.86 33.70 -10.68
C ARG A 80 -25.10 32.67 -9.83
N LEU A 81 -23.83 32.92 -9.53
CA LEU A 81 -22.98 32.04 -8.73
C LEU A 81 -23.35 32.00 -7.22
N ASP A 82 -24.25 32.86 -6.74
CA ASP A 82 -24.82 32.77 -5.39
C ASP A 82 -25.92 31.70 -5.25
N ASP A 83 -26.38 31.11 -6.37
CA ASP A 83 -27.37 30.01 -6.38
C ASP A 83 -26.85 28.80 -7.18
N ILE A 84 -25.56 28.45 -7.01
CA ILE A 84 -25.15 27.07 -7.27
C ILE A 84 -25.60 26.24 -6.07
N THR A 85 -26.76 25.60 -6.22
CA THR A 85 -26.99 24.32 -5.56
C THR A 85 -25.87 23.39 -5.99
N PHE A 86 -24.86 23.25 -5.13
CA PHE A 86 -23.95 22.12 -5.14
C PHE A 86 -24.82 20.86 -5.21
N ASP A 87 -24.46 19.94 -6.09
CA ASP A 87 -25.27 18.80 -6.52
C ASP A 87 -25.68 17.88 -5.34
N ALA A 88 -26.69 18.30 -4.57
CA ALA A 88 -27.25 17.58 -3.42
C ALA A 88 -28.02 16.32 -3.86
N ALA A 89 -28.26 16.15 -5.16
CA ALA A 89 -28.79 14.91 -5.72
C ALA A 89 -27.75 13.76 -5.72
N VAL A 90 -26.45 14.07 -5.74
CA VAL A 90 -25.38 13.04 -5.68
C VAL A 90 -25.26 12.46 -4.27
N GLU A 91 -25.44 13.26 -3.23
CA GLU A 91 -25.42 12.77 -1.84
C GLU A 91 -26.64 11.88 -1.54
N GLY A 92 -27.82 12.28 -2.01
CA GLY A 92 -29.05 11.46 -1.88
C GLY A 92 -29.00 10.14 -2.64
N ASN A 93 -28.38 10.11 -3.83
CA ASN A 93 -28.18 8.87 -4.57
C ASN A 93 -27.12 7.97 -3.89
N ARG A 94 -26.01 8.53 -3.38
CA ARG A 94 -24.98 7.77 -2.64
C ARG A 94 -25.52 7.10 -1.37
N ALA A 95 -26.27 7.84 -0.56
CA ALA A 95 -26.90 7.29 0.66
C ALA A 95 -27.87 6.14 0.32
N ARG A 96 -28.68 6.30 -0.74
CA ARG A 96 -29.54 5.20 -1.25
C ARG A 96 -28.74 4.00 -1.74
N PHE A 97 -27.59 4.21 -2.38
CA PHE A 97 -26.71 3.12 -2.81
C PHE A 97 -26.08 2.37 -1.62
N SER A 98 -25.72 3.06 -0.54
CA SER A 98 -25.25 2.40 0.70
C SER A 98 -26.36 1.59 1.37
N GLU A 99 -27.58 2.14 1.49
CA GLU A 99 -28.72 1.41 2.05
C GLU A 99 -29.09 0.16 1.23
N MET A 100 -28.95 0.22 -0.10
CA MET A 100 -29.14 -0.93 -0.98
C MET A 100 -28.03 -1.98 -0.84
N GLU A 101 -26.77 -1.57 -0.61
CA GLU A 101 -25.65 -2.49 -0.36
C GLU A 101 -25.90 -3.34 0.89
N ASP A 102 -26.26 -2.69 2.00
CA ASP A 102 -26.55 -3.35 3.27
C ASP A 102 -27.70 -4.35 3.12
N MET A 103 -28.75 -3.99 2.39
CA MET A 103 -29.92 -4.85 2.17
C MET A 103 -29.60 -6.09 1.31
N ILE A 104 -28.74 -5.96 0.30
CA ILE A 104 -28.39 -7.06 -0.62
C ILE A 104 -27.37 -8.00 0.01
N TYR A 105 -26.45 -7.49 0.84
CA TYR A 105 -25.26 -8.24 1.27
C TYR A 105 -25.15 -8.50 2.79
N LEU A 106 -26.22 -8.28 3.54
CA LEU A 106 -26.43 -8.49 4.99
C LEU A 106 -26.04 -9.87 5.57
N LYS A 107 -25.43 -10.79 4.79
CA LYS A 107 -25.12 -12.16 5.19
C LYS A 107 -23.65 -12.57 5.15
N LYS A 108 -22.74 -11.76 4.59
CA LYS A 108 -21.31 -12.14 4.50
C LYS A 108 -20.51 -11.50 5.64
N GLN A 109 -19.66 -12.29 6.29
CA GLN A 109 -18.71 -11.81 7.29
C GLN A 109 -17.73 -10.79 6.66
N PRO A 110 -17.39 -9.69 7.36
CA PRO A 110 -16.46 -8.68 6.84
C PRO A 110 -15.08 -9.25 6.51
N LEU A 111 -14.46 -8.78 5.42
CA LEU A 111 -13.13 -9.21 4.99
C LEU A 111 -12.06 -8.95 6.05
N THR A 112 -12.13 -7.82 6.76
CA THR A 112 -11.20 -7.50 7.86
C THR A 112 -11.22 -8.57 8.95
N THR A 113 -12.40 -9.11 9.28
CA THR A 113 -12.54 -10.18 10.28
C THR A 113 -12.00 -11.51 9.76
N LEU A 114 -12.26 -11.85 8.48
CA LEU A 114 -11.71 -13.07 7.87
C LEU A 114 -10.18 -13.04 7.87
N ILE A 115 -9.58 -11.91 7.45
CA ILE A 115 -8.12 -11.76 7.45
C ILE A 115 -7.57 -11.76 8.88
N ALA A 116 -8.22 -11.08 9.82
CA ALA A 116 -7.82 -11.08 11.23
C ALA A 116 -7.81 -12.49 11.84
N ASN A 117 -8.72 -13.36 11.39
CA ASN A 117 -8.81 -14.75 11.81
C ASN A 117 -7.94 -15.71 10.97
N ASP A 118 -7.13 -15.18 10.04
CA ASP A 118 -6.26 -15.95 9.15
C ASP A 118 -7.01 -16.83 8.13
N GLU A 119 -8.25 -16.49 7.80
CA GLU A 119 -9.13 -17.21 6.87
C GLU A 119 -8.99 -16.73 5.42
N TRP A 120 -7.75 -16.63 4.93
CA TRP A 120 -7.44 -16.05 3.62
C TRP A 120 -8.14 -16.74 2.45
N VAL A 121 -8.31 -18.07 2.49
CA VAL A 121 -8.99 -18.80 1.41
C VAL A 121 -10.46 -18.34 1.27
N LYS A 122 -11.13 -18.10 2.40
CA LYS A 122 -12.50 -17.58 2.41
C LYS A 122 -12.54 -16.13 1.93
N ALA A 123 -11.57 -15.31 2.36
CA ALA A 123 -11.46 -13.92 1.95
C ALA A 123 -11.24 -13.78 0.42
N LEU A 124 -10.36 -14.59 -0.15
CA LEU A 124 -10.11 -14.65 -1.60
C LEU A 124 -11.33 -15.19 -2.36
N GLY A 125 -12.03 -16.19 -1.82
CA GLY A 125 -13.29 -16.66 -2.38
C GLY A 125 -14.37 -15.56 -2.42
N GLN A 126 -14.44 -14.71 -1.39
CA GLN A 126 -15.32 -13.54 -1.41
C GLN A 126 -14.90 -12.52 -2.48
N LEU A 127 -13.60 -12.33 -2.71
CA LEU A 127 -13.12 -11.47 -3.80
C LEU A 127 -13.50 -12.04 -5.17
N ASP A 128 -13.35 -13.35 -5.39
CA ASP A 128 -13.75 -14.00 -6.65
C ASP A 128 -15.24 -13.75 -6.96
N ASP A 129 -16.10 -13.85 -5.94
CA ASP A 129 -17.54 -13.55 -6.07
C ASP A 129 -17.79 -12.09 -6.47
N VAL A 130 -16.99 -11.16 -5.94
CA VAL A 130 -17.06 -9.73 -6.29
C VAL A 130 -16.54 -9.48 -7.71
N LEU A 131 -15.49 -10.19 -8.13
CA LEU A 131 -14.90 -10.06 -9.47
C LEU A 131 -15.80 -10.63 -10.58
N LYS A 132 -16.63 -11.63 -10.29
CA LYS A 132 -17.57 -12.23 -11.25
C LYS A 132 -18.73 -11.30 -11.66
N GLY A 133 -18.92 -10.17 -10.97
CA GLY A 133 -19.86 -9.11 -11.35
C GLY A 133 -21.34 -9.42 -11.07
N HIS A 134 -22.16 -8.38 -10.93
CA HIS A 134 -23.62 -8.44 -10.90
C HIS A 134 -24.09 -7.31 -11.85
N GLY A 135 -24.71 -7.64 -12.99
CA GLY A 135 -25.43 -6.79 -13.99
C GLY A 135 -25.09 -5.29 -14.17
N GLU A 136 -25.22 -4.79 -15.41
CA GLU A 136 -24.92 -3.38 -15.82
C GLU A 136 -25.57 -2.28 -14.94
N GLU A 137 -26.68 -2.56 -14.23
CA GLU A 137 -27.35 -1.60 -13.34
C GLU A 137 -26.61 -1.32 -12.01
N LEU A 138 -25.59 -2.10 -11.65
CA LEU A 138 -24.87 -2.00 -10.37
C LEU A 138 -23.38 -1.63 -10.50
N ASP A 139 -22.92 -1.22 -11.70
CA ASP A 139 -21.49 -1.05 -12.02
C ASP A 139 -20.73 -0.13 -11.05
N GLY A 140 -21.34 0.98 -10.61
CA GLY A 140 -20.70 1.91 -9.66
C GLY A 140 -20.58 1.35 -8.23
N LEU A 141 -21.60 0.62 -7.76
CA LEU A 141 -21.62 -0.01 -6.44
C LEU A 141 -20.68 -1.22 -6.40
N ALA A 142 -20.73 -2.04 -7.46
CA ALA A 142 -19.85 -3.18 -7.65
C ALA A 142 -18.38 -2.73 -7.72
N LEU A 143 -18.09 -1.61 -8.39
CA LEU A 143 -16.75 -1.02 -8.44
C LEU A 143 -16.28 -0.56 -7.05
N GLY A 144 -17.09 0.21 -6.31
CA GLY A 144 -16.74 0.66 -4.96
C GLY A 144 -16.46 -0.51 -4.01
N ARG A 145 -17.27 -1.57 -4.07
CA ARG A 145 -17.07 -2.78 -3.27
C ARG A 145 -15.81 -3.54 -3.68
N LYS A 146 -15.58 -3.71 -4.98
CA LYS A 146 -14.35 -4.33 -5.51
C LYS A 146 -13.13 -3.59 -5.02
N THR A 147 -13.11 -2.26 -5.17
CA THR A 147 -12.04 -1.40 -4.69
C THR A 147 -11.83 -1.55 -3.17
N GLY A 148 -12.90 -1.55 -2.37
CA GLY A 148 -12.81 -1.75 -0.93
C GLY A 148 -12.30 -3.13 -0.52
N ALA A 149 -12.72 -4.19 -1.21
CA ALA A 149 -12.25 -5.55 -0.98
C ALA A 149 -10.75 -5.68 -1.29
N ILE A 150 -10.32 -5.19 -2.46
CA ILE A 150 -8.91 -5.22 -2.88
C ILE A 150 -8.05 -4.37 -1.95
N MET A 151 -8.50 -3.16 -1.58
CA MET A 151 -7.83 -2.30 -0.60
C MET A 151 -7.58 -3.03 0.72
N THR A 152 -8.61 -3.72 1.23
CA THR A 152 -8.54 -4.46 2.50
C THR A 152 -7.55 -5.61 2.42
N LEU A 153 -7.59 -6.38 1.34
CA LEU A 153 -6.65 -7.50 1.13
C LEU A 153 -5.21 -7.01 0.98
N TYR A 154 -4.94 -5.96 0.20
CA TYR A 154 -3.61 -5.37 0.10
C TYR A 154 -3.10 -4.81 1.43
N SER A 155 -3.98 -4.16 2.20
CA SER A 155 -3.63 -3.66 3.54
C SER A 155 -3.26 -4.81 4.49
N GLY A 156 -4.07 -5.88 4.52
CA GLY A 156 -3.81 -7.05 5.36
C GLY A 156 -2.55 -7.82 4.96
N PHE A 157 -2.20 -7.77 3.67
CA PHE A 157 -1.01 -8.42 3.12
C PHE A 157 0.26 -7.55 3.19
N GLY A 158 0.13 -6.25 3.54
CA GLY A 158 1.26 -5.31 3.63
C GLY A 158 1.71 -4.69 2.30
N ARG A 159 0.89 -4.78 1.24
CA ARG A 159 1.12 -4.13 -0.06
C ARG A 159 0.64 -2.67 -0.04
N TRP A 160 1.37 -1.85 0.71
CA TRP A 160 0.93 -0.49 1.07
C TRP A 160 0.76 0.48 -0.10
N ASN A 161 1.61 0.41 -1.13
CA ASN A 161 1.48 1.29 -2.29
C ASN A 161 0.19 1.01 -3.06
N GLU A 162 -0.14 -0.26 -3.26
CA GLU A 162 -1.36 -0.67 -3.96
C GLU A 162 -2.60 -0.47 -3.07
N ALA A 163 -2.48 -0.68 -1.76
CA ALA A 163 -3.54 -0.34 -0.80
C ALA A 163 -3.89 1.15 -0.81
N GLU A 164 -2.88 2.03 -0.92
CA GLU A 164 -3.07 3.47 -1.05
C GLU A 164 -3.82 3.84 -2.33
N GLU A 165 -3.41 3.32 -3.48
CA GLU A 165 -4.08 3.59 -4.77
C GLU A 165 -5.57 3.21 -4.72
N GLN A 166 -5.88 2.06 -4.13
CA GLN A 166 -7.27 1.62 -3.94
C GLN A 166 -8.01 2.49 -2.92
N ALA A 167 -7.35 2.93 -1.84
CA ALA A 167 -7.98 3.79 -0.85
C ALA A 167 -8.32 5.19 -1.39
N VAL A 168 -7.43 5.79 -2.20
CA VAL A 168 -7.72 7.05 -2.91
C VAL A 168 -8.92 6.87 -3.84
N SER A 169 -8.93 5.78 -4.62
CA SER A 169 -10.03 5.45 -5.53
C SER A 169 -11.35 5.28 -4.76
N LEU A 170 -11.33 4.59 -3.62
CA LEU A 170 -12.52 4.37 -2.80
C LEU A 170 -13.07 5.68 -2.21
N LEU A 171 -12.20 6.58 -1.76
CA LEU A 171 -12.62 7.90 -1.27
C LEU A 171 -13.32 8.72 -2.35
N ALA A 172 -12.80 8.68 -3.58
CA ALA A 172 -13.40 9.37 -4.73
C ALA A 172 -14.81 8.82 -5.04
N LEU A 173 -15.00 7.51 -4.90
CA LEU A 173 -16.29 6.85 -5.15
C LEU A 173 -17.33 7.10 -4.04
N ARG A 174 -16.93 6.99 -2.75
CA ARG A 174 -17.86 6.96 -1.60
C ARG A 174 -18.08 8.30 -0.86
N GLY A 175 -17.46 9.41 -1.27
CA GLY A 175 -17.83 10.72 -0.73
C GLY A 175 -17.51 10.94 0.76
N GLY A 176 -16.43 10.33 1.26
CA GLY A 176 -15.78 10.72 2.50
C GLY A 176 -16.36 10.16 3.81
N LYS A 177 -17.66 10.26 4.09
CA LYS A 177 -18.23 9.90 5.41
C LYS A 177 -18.31 8.39 5.67
N GLU A 178 -18.60 7.58 4.65
CA GLU A 178 -18.68 6.10 4.75
C GLU A 178 -17.31 5.40 4.52
N ALA A 179 -16.22 6.17 4.46
CA ALA A 179 -14.91 5.69 4.05
C ALA A 179 -13.83 5.88 5.14
N GLU A 180 -14.22 5.70 6.40
CA GLU A 180 -13.30 5.70 7.55
C GLU A 180 -12.15 4.71 7.35
N MET A 181 -12.46 3.49 6.90
CA MET A 181 -11.48 2.47 6.54
C MET A 181 -10.47 2.97 5.50
N ALA A 182 -10.91 3.68 4.48
CA ALA A 182 -10.01 4.24 3.47
C ALA A 182 -9.07 5.30 4.06
N ARG A 183 -9.56 6.14 4.99
CA ARG A 183 -8.73 7.15 5.66
C ARG A 183 -7.69 6.50 6.58
N LEU A 184 -8.08 5.48 7.35
CA LEU A 184 -7.15 4.71 8.17
C LEU A 184 -6.10 4.03 7.29
N THR A 185 -6.50 3.40 6.19
CA THR A 185 -5.58 2.80 5.21
C THR A 185 -4.61 3.84 4.63
N LEU A 186 -5.07 5.02 4.23
CA LEU A 186 -4.20 6.07 3.70
C LEU A 186 -3.19 6.58 4.72
N ALA A 187 -3.62 6.80 5.97
CA ALA A 187 -2.74 7.21 7.04
C ALA A 187 -1.70 6.12 7.36
N ALA A 188 -2.13 4.86 7.44
CA ALA A 188 -1.26 3.70 7.65
C ALA A 188 -0.26 3.53 6.50
N ALA A 189 -0.71 3.64 5.24
CA ALA A 189 0.13 3.53 4.05
C ALA A 189 1.22 4.61 4.02
N SER A 190 0.87 5.89 4.26
CA SER A 190 1.88 6.96 4.34
C SER A 190 2.91 6.71 5.45
N LEU A 191 2.46 6.20 6.61
CA LEU A 191 3.38 5.84 7.69
C LEU A 191 4.27 4.66 7.30
N ALA A 192 3.72 3.61 6.71
CA ALA A 192 4.45 2.44 6.24
C ALA A 192 5.52 2.82 5.19
N GLN A 193 5.17 3.71 4.26
CA GLN A 193 6.06 4.25 3.23
C GLN A 193 7.05 5.29 3.75
N ARG A 194 6.91 5.72 5.01
CA ARG A 194 7.72 6.77 5.65
C ARG A 194 7.53 8.16 5.04
N ASP A 195 6.45 8.39 4.31
CA ASP A 195 6.06 9.71 3.80
C ASP A 195 5.30 10.49 4.87
N LEU A 196 6.06 11.08 5.80
CA LEU A 196 5.52 11.86 6.91
C LEU A 196 4.89 13.20 6.51
N PRO A 197 5.41 13.92 5.49
CA PRO A 197 4.70 15.06 4.91
C PRO A 197 3.27 14.71 4.50
N GLU A 198 3.08 13.59 3.81
CA GLU A 198 1.77 13.12 3.35
C GLU A 198 0.93 12.49 4.48
N ALA A 199 1.57 11.81 5.43
CA ALA A 199 0.88 11.26 6.60
C ALA A 199 0.24 12.36 7.46
N LYS A 200 0.84 13.55 7.55
CA LYS A 200 0.38 14.62 8.44
C LYS A 200 -1.06 15.07 8.18
N PRO A 201 -1.45 15.50 6.96
CA PRO A 201 -2.83 15.88 6.67
C PRO A 201 -3.79 14.69 6.83
N ARG A 202 -3.40 13.47 6.44
CA ARG A 202 -4.24 12.26 6.56
C ARG A 202 -4.56 11.91 8.01
N LEU A 203 -3.57 11.99 8.90
CA LEU A 203 -3.73 11.76 10.33
C LEU A 203 -4.67 12.78 11.00
N ASN A 204 -4.72 14.02 10.49
CA ASN A 204 -5.62 15.05 11.02
C ASN A 204 -7.08 14.85 10.61
N LEU A 205 -7.36 13.97 9.63
CA LEU A 205 -8.72 13.63 9.18
C LEU A 205 -9.30 12.40 9.89
N LEU A 206 -8.54 11.79 10.79
CA LEU A 206 -8.96 10.64 11.59
C LEU A 206 -9.75 11.08 12.82
N ALA A 207 -10.60 10.18 13.32
CA ALA A 207 -11.37 10.42 14.54
C ALA A 207 -10.43 10.55 15.76
N GLU A 208 -10.77 11.46 16.68
CA GLU A 208 -9.91 11.77 17.83
C GLU A 208 -10.10 10.82 19.00
N ASP A 209 -11.27 10.18 19.07
CA ASP A 209 -11.73 9.26 20.10
C ASP A 209 -11.53 7.77 19.75
N ASP A 210 -10.99 7.49 18.55
CA ASP A 210 -10.71 6.14 18.09
C ASP A 210 -9.29 5.66 18.47
N ILE A 211 -9.20 4.40 18.91
CA ILE A 211 -7.94 3.76 19.33
C ILE A 211 -7.02 3.49 18.14
N GLU A 212 -7.54 3.12 16.97
CA GLU A 212 -6.70 2.86 15.79
C GLU A 212 -6.03 4.15 15.32
N SER A 213 -6.81 5.23 15.30
CA SER A 213 -6.36 6.59 15.04
C SER A 213 -5.29 7.04 16.04
N ALA A 214 -5.50 6.81 17.34
CA ALA A 214 -4.50 7.12 18.37
C ALA A 214 -3.19 6.34 18.18
N ARG A 215 -3.26 5.06 17.79
CA ARG A 215 -2.06 4.25 17.49
C ARG A 215 -1.29 4.81 16.30
N LEU A 216 -1.96 5.20 15.22
CA LEU A 216 -1.31 5.82 14.06
C LEU A 216 -0.66 7.16 14.42
N GLN A 217 -1.32 7.98 15.24
CA GLN A 217 -0.74 9.23 15.77
C GLN A 217 0.51 8.99 16.63
N TRP A 218 0.50 7.93 17.44
CA TRP A 218 1.65 7.51 18.22
C TRP A 218 2.80 7.04 17.33
N VAL A 219 2.54 6.18 16.34
CA VAL A 219 3.57 5.71 15.39
C VAL A 219 4.18 6.88 14.61
N ALA A 220 3.37 7.85 14.18
CA ALA A 220 3.87 9.07 13.54
C ALA A 220 4.82 9.87 14.47
N SER A 221 4.49 9.91 15.76
CA SER A 221 5.32 10.55 16.79
C SER A 221 6.61 9.77 17.05
N LEU A 222 6.59 8.43 16.99
CA LEU A 222 7.80 7.61 17.06
C LEU A 222 8.75 7.86 15.90
N PHE A 223 8.23 8.02 14.68
CA PHE A 223 9.07 8.24 13.50
C PHE A 223 9.75 9.62 13.48
N LYS A 224 9.14 10.64 14.09
CA LYS A 224 9.70 12.00 14.22
C LYS A 224 9.42 12.64 15.58
N PRO A 225 10.05 12.15 16.67
CA PRO A 225 9.75 12.58 18.04
C PRO A 225 10.09 14.06 18.31
N LYS A 226 11.04 14.64 17.54
CA LYS A 226 11.45 16.05 17.70
C LYS A 226 10.44 17.03 17.10
N SER A 227 9.91 16.73 15.91
CA SER A 227 9.04 17.66 15.17
C SER A 227 7.55 17.33 15.33
N ARG A 228 7.20 16.12 15.77
CA ARG A 228 5.81 15.69 15.98
C ARG A 228 5.67 15.09 17.39
N PRO A 229 5.45 15.91 18.43
CA PRO A 229 5.10 15.39 19.74
C PRO A 229 3.70 14.77 19.71
N LEU A 230 3.49 13.71 20.50
CA LEU A 230 2.16 13.12 20.67
C LEU A 230 1.27 14.06 21.49
N ASP A 231 0.06 14.31 21.01
CA ASP A 231 -0.95 15.04 21.76
C ASP A 231 -1.32 14.28 23.04
N LYS A 232 -1.40 15.00 24.16
CA LYS A 232 -1.73 14.43 25.48
C LYS A 232 -3.07 13.73 25.50
N ARG A 233 -4.03 14.14 24.66
CA ARG A 233 -5.37 13.53 24.58
C ARG A 233 -5.36 12.05 24.23
N TYR A 234 -4.36 11.58 23.48
CA TYR A 234 -4.26 10.18 23.06
C TYR A 234 -3.65 9.27 24.14
N LYS A 235 -2.92 9.84 25.11
CA LYS A 235 -2.19 9.05 26.13
C LYS A 235 -3.09 8.13 26.96
N PRO A 236 -4.25 8.57 27.49
CA PRO A 236 -5.10 7.69 28.29
C PRO A 236 -5.60 6.47 27.52
N LEU A 237 -5.98 6.68 26.25
CA LEU A 237 -6.47 5.63 25.36
C LEU A 237 -5.36 4.60 25.06
N LEU A 238 -4.15 5.10 24.74
CA LEU A 238 -2.97 4.28 24.48
C LEU A 238 -2.44 3.55 25.71
N ALA A 239 -2.58 4.13 26.91
CA ALA A 239 -2.13 3.53 28.17
C ALA A 239 -2.88 2.24 28.53
N MET A 240 -4.15 2.12 28.12
CA MET A 240 -4.96 0.93 28.39
C MET A 240 -4.83 -0.13 27.28
N ASP A 241 -4.36 0.28 26.10
CA ASP A 241 -4.32 -0.58 24.92
C ASP A 241 -3.20 -1.63 24.94
N SER A 242 -3.59 -2.90 24.74
CA SER A 242 -2.66 -4.03 24.74
C SER A 242 -1.72 -4.05 23.52
N THR A 243 -2.19 -3.60 22.36
CA THR A 243 -1.38 -3.54 21.12
C THR A 243 -0.27 -2.49 21.27
N THR A 244 -0.61 -1.32 21.81
CA THR A 244 0.34 -0.26 22.10
C THR A 244 1.38 -0.70 23.11
N LYS A 245 0.98 -1.35 24.22
CA LYS A 245 1.93 -1.90 25.20
C LYS A 245 2.94 -2.86 24.59
N ARG A 246 2.51 -3.71 23.64
CA ARG A 246 3.40 -4.62 22.92
C ARG A 246 4.34 -3.93 21.95
N ASN A 247 3.87 -2.90 21.26
CA ASN A 247 4.77 -2.10 20.42
C ASN A 247 5.79 -1.33 21.27
N ILE A 248 5.41 -0.83 22.46
CA ILE A 248 6.35 -0.23 23.41
C ILE A 248 7.42 -1.24 23.83
N ASP A 249 6.99 -2.43 24.26
CA ASP A 249 7.89 -3.55 24.57
C ASP A 249 8.82 -3.87 23.39
N LEU A 250 8.30 -3.92 22.16
CA LEU A 250 9.10 -4.13 20.97
C LEU A 250 10.17 -3.05 20.77
N VAL A 251 9.83 -1.77 20.95
CA VAL A 251 10.79 -0.67 20.81
C VAL A 251 11.86 -0.73 21.91
N GLN A 252 11.48 -1.08 23.14
CA GLN A 252 12.43 -1.25 24.25
C GLN A 252 13.37 -2.43 23.99
N ARG A 253 12.84 -3.56 23.52
CA ARG A 253 13.63 -4.75 23.19
C ARG A 253 14.58 -4.54 22.04
N PHE A 254 14.27 -3.64 21.11
CA PHE A 254 15.18 -3.28 20.02
C PHE A 254 16.47 -2.66 20.56
N GLU A 255 16.39 -1.87 21.64
CA GLU A 255 17.56 -1.29 22.30
C GLU A 255 18.38 -2.35 23.05
N SER A 256 17.71 -3.31 23.70
CA SER A 256 18.35 -4.39 24.45
C SER A 256 18.71 -5.63 23.62
N ASN A 257 18.47 -5.62 22.31
CA ASN A 257 18.67 -6.75 21.40
C ASN A 257 17.96 -8.04 21.88
N THR A 258 16.74 -7.91 22.40
CA THR A 258 15.99 -9.03 22.99
C THR A 258 14.95 -9.57 22.00
N ALA A 259 15.16 -10.79 21.52
CA ALA A 259 14.34 -11.38 20.46
C ALA A 259 12.87 -11.62 20.85
N CYS A 260 12.61 -12.09 22.08
CA CYS A 260 11.29 -12.51 22.55
C CYS A 260 10.77 -11.60 23.66
N SER A 261 9.48 -11.27 23.62
CA SER A 261 8.78 -10.54 24.68
C SER A 261 8.65 -11.38 25.96
N GLU A 262 8.74 -10.73 27.13
CA GLU A 262 8.37 -11.33 28.42
C GLU A 262 6.88 -11.18 28.74
N LEU A 263 6.17 -10.30 28.03
CA LEU A 263 4.72 -10.16 28.16
C LEU A 263 4.01 -11.45 27.75
N LYS A 264 3.06 -11.90 28.58
CA LYS A 264 2.21 -13.07 28.32
C LYS A 264 1.56 -12.97 26.93
N SER A 265 1.77 -13.95 26.05
CA SER A 265 1.17 -13.98 24.70
C SER A 265 -0.36 -13.90 24.75
N LEU A 266 -0.95 -13.14 23.81
CA LEU A 266 -2.40 -12.98 23.67
C LEU A 266 -2.90 -13.76 22.45
N ASN A 267 -4.00 -14.50 22.63
CA ASN A 267 -4.71 -15.16 21.54
C ASN A 267 -5.72 -14.21 20.88
N THR A 268 -5.23 -13.08 20.38
CA THR A 268 -5.97 -12.13 19.55
C THR A 268 -5.26 -12.02 18.19
N PRO A 269 -5.92 -11.55 17.12
CA PRO A 269 -5.27 -11.36 15.81
C PRO A 269 -3.93 -10.62 15.88
N ALA A 270 -3.92 -9.43 16.49
CA ALA A 270 -2.68 -8.68 16.72
C ALA A 270 -1.69 -9.43 17.62
N GLY A 271 -2.17 -10.09 18.69
CA GLY A 271 -1.33 -10.87 19.60
C GLY A 271 -0.60 -12.03 18.91
N ARG A 272 -1.27 -12.73 17.99
CA ARG A 272 -0.67 -13.77 17.14
C ARG A 272 0.38 -13.19 16.21
N MET A 273 0.12 -12.02 15.60
CA MET A 273 1.09 -11.33 14.74
C MET A 273 2.37 -10.90 15.50
N PHE A 274 2.24 -10.44 16.75
CA PHE A 274 3.40 -10.17 17.61
C PHE A 274 4.18 -11.44 17.95
N LEU A 275 3.49 -12.54 18.29
CA LEU A 275 4.12 -13.83 18.58
C LEU A 275 4.93 -14.33 17.38
N LEU A 276 4.38 -14.23 16.17
CA LEU A 276 5.09 -14.59 14.94
C LEU A 276 6.33 -13.72 14.70
N GLY A 277 6.24 -12.42 14.99
CA GLY A 277 7.39 -11.51 14.96
C GLY A 277 8.49 -11.89 15.94
N ASP A 278 8.13 -12.28 17.17
CA ASP A 278 9.10 -12.76 18.16
C ASP A 278 9.76 -14.07 17.72
N ILE A 279 8.98 -15.00 17.15
CA ILE A 279 9.51 -16.23 16.54
C ILE A 279 10.51 -15.90 15.42
N ALA A 280 10.20 -14.95 14.53
CA ALA A 280 11.12 -14.54 13.47
C ALA A 280 12.45 -14.02 14.03
N ARG A 281 12.41 -13.21 15.08
CA ARG A 281 13.60 -12.70 15.77
C ARG A 281 14.37 -13.83 16.47
N MET A 282 13.68 -14.83 17.04
CA MET A 282 14.31 -16.01 17.63
C MET A 282 15.01 -16.87 16.57
N ARG A 283 14.41 -17.05 15.39
CA ARG A 283 15.04 -17.73 14.24
C ARG A 283 16.33 -17.03 13.82
N LEU A 284 16.27 -15.71 13.69
CA LEU A 284 17.42 -14.85 13.43
C LEU A 284 18.53 -15.00 14.50
N ALA A 285 18.15 -15.14 15.77
CA ALA A 285 19.06 -15.40 16.89
C ALA A 285 19.48 -16.87 17.03
N ARG A 286 19.21 -17.75 16.04
CA ARG A 286 19.53 -19.20 16.04
C ARG A 286 18.85 -20.02 17.14
N ARG A 287 17.69 -19.56 17.60
CA ARG A 287 16.89 -20.21 18.64
C ARG A 287 15.62 -20.84 18.08
N SER A 288 15.71 -21.50 16.93
CA SER A 288 14.52 -22.04 16.25
C SER A 288 13.89 -23.23 17.01
N GLU A 289 14.65 -24.02 17.79
CA GLU A 289 14.06 -25.03 18.69
C GLU A 289 13.22 -24.39 19.80
N ASP A 290 13.78 -23.42 20.54
CA ASP A 290 13.04 -22.68 21.58
C ASP A 290 11.78 -22.01 21.00
N ALA A 291 11.87 -21.51 19.76
CA ALA A 291 10.76 -20.87 19.07
C ALA A 291 9.67 -21.88 18.67
N LEU A 292 10.05 -23.09 18.28
CA LEU A 292 9.12 -24.20 18.02
C LEU A 292 8.38 -24.58 19.30
N ASP A 293 9.09 -24.76 20.41
CA ASP A 293 8.50 -25.04 21.72
C ASP A 293 7.56 -23.91 22.18
N LEU A 294 7.90 -22.65 21.92
CA LEU A 294 7.05 -21.50 22.22
C LEU A 294 5.75 -21.56 21.41
N LEU A 295 5.84 -21.80 20.11
CA LEU A 295 4.69 -21.86 19.20
C LEU A 295 3.76 -23.02 19.56
N GLU A 296 4.30 -24.22 19.74
CA GLU A 296 3.51 -25.42 20.07
C GLU A 296 2.83 -25.30 21.44
N ARG A 297 3.54 -24.77 22.45
CA ARG A 297 2.92 -24.49 23.75
C ARG A 297 1.80 -23.46 23.64
N PHE A 298 1.95 -22.45 22.80
CA PHE A 298 0.91 -21.44 22.57
C PHE A 298 -0.33 -22.05 21.90
N ILE A 299 -0.14 -22.84 20.84
CA ILE A 299 -1.23 -23.55 20.14
C ILE A 299 -1.97 -24.47 21.10
N LYS A 300 -1.23 -25.32 21.84
CA LYS A 300 -1.81 -26.27 22.81
C LYS A 300 -2.56 -25.57 23.94
N LYS A 301 -1.97 -24.53 24.53
CA LYS A 301 -2.55 -23.80 25.66
C LYS A 301 -3.88 -23.12 25.30
N ASN A 302 -4.01 -22.64 24.08
CA ASN A 302 -5.19 -21.91 23.62
C ASN A 302 -6.15 -22.79 22.79
N ALA A 303 -5.89 -24.10 22.66
CA ALA A 303 -6.66 -25.04 21.86
C ALA A 303 -6.95 -24.51 20.44
N ILE A 304 -5.90 -24.00 19.76
CA ILE A 304 -6.05 -23.41 18.43
C ILE A 304 -6.17 -24.55 17.41
N GLU A 305 -7.34 -24.71 16.83
CA GLU A 305 -7.62 -25.75 15.82
C GLU A 305 -7.20 -25.34 14.41
N SER A 306 -7.35 -24.05 14.07
CA SER A 306 -7.03 -23.52 12.74
C SER A 306 -6.27 -22.20 12.85
N TRP A 307 -5.02 -22.21 12.37
CA TRP A 307 -4.16 -21.04 12.23
C TRP A 307 -3.04 -21.31 11.21
N ILE A 308 -3.33 -21.04 9.95
CA ILE A 308 -2.50 -21.48 8.81
C ILE A 308 -1.15 -20.76 8.79
N HIS A 309 -1.11 -19.47 9.11
CA HIS A 309 0.12 -18.72 9.23
C HIS A 309 1.03 -19.25 10.34
N GLY A 310 0.45 -19.66 11.47
CA GLY A 310 1.17 -20.36 12.54
C GLY A 310 1.77 -21.67 12.05
N GLU A 311 1.00 -22.45 11.29
CA GLU A 311 1.44 -23.72 10.69
C GLU A 311 2.55 -23.55 9.64
N VAL A 312 2.46 -22.50 8.81
CA VAL A 312 3.54 -22.12 7.87
C VAL A 312 4.83 -21.82 8.64
N VAL A 313 4.75 -21.07 9.73
CA VAL A 313 5.91 -20.76 10.57
C VAL A 313 6.44 -22.02 11.27
N ARG A 314 5.58 -22.94 11.70
CA ARG A 314 5.98 -24.26 12.23
C ARG A 314 6.78 -25.06 11.19
N CYS A 315 6.35 -25.06 9.93
CA CYS A 315 7.11 -25.68 8.83
C CYS A 315 8.49 -25.03 8.67
N LEU A 316 8.57 -23.69 8.69
CA LEU A 316 9.83 -22.97 8.58
C LEU A 316 10.79 -23.28 9.75
N LEU A 317 10.28 -23.47 10.96
CA LEU A 317 11.08 -23.85 12.13
C LEU A 317 11.64 -25.27 11.99
N HIS A 318 10.87 -26.20 11.42
CA HIS A 318 11.40 -27.53 11.08
C HIS A 318 12.49 -27.47 10.00
N LEU A 319 12.33 -26.62 8.98
CA LEU A 319 13.37 -26.40 7.97
C LEU A 319 14.67 -25.87 8.57
N ASP A 320 14.58 -24.87 9.47
CA ASP A 320 15.75 -24.32 10.16
C ASP A 320 16.53 -25.39 10.94
N GLN A 321 15.84 -26.42 11.43
CA GLN A 321 16.42 -27.54 12.20
C GLN A 321 16.82 -28.73 11.32
N GLY A 322 16.81 -28.57 9.99
CA GLY A 322 17.17 -29.63 9.05
C GLY A 322 16.14 -30.75 8.92
N ARG A 323 14.95 -30.61 9.53
CA ARG A 323 13.84 -31.57 9.45
C ARG A 323 13.02 -31.35 8.17
N VAL A 324 13.70 -31.45 7.02
CA VAL A 324 13.15 -31.09 5.70
C VAL A 324 11.92 -31.91 5.34
N ASN A 325 11.98 -33.23 5.48
CA ASN A 325 10.86 -34.11 5.13
C ASN A 325 9.60 -33.79 5.95
N THR A 326 9.75 -33.50 7.25
CA THR A 326 8.64 -33.11 8.12
C THR A 326 7.98 -31.83 7.63
N ALA A 327 8.79 -30.81 7.34
CA ALA A 327 8.29 -29.54 6.84
C ALA A 327 7.57 -29.66 5.49
N VAL A 328 8.12 -30.46 4.56
CA VAL A 328 7.52 -30.68 3.24
C VAL A 328 6.17 -31.39 3.37
N VAL A 329 6.10 -32.51 4.10
CA VAL A 329 4.85 -33.26 4.29
C VAL A 329 3.77 -32.39 4.93
N MET A 330 4.14 -31.58 5.93
CA MET A 330 3.21 -30.65 6.56
C MET A 330 2.69 -29.59 5.58
N ALA A 331 3.59 -28.98 4.80
CA ALA A 331 3.22 -27.97 3.83
C ALA A 331 2.30 -28.53 2.72
N GLU A 332 2.58 -29.74 2.23
CA GLU A 332 1.75 -30.43 1.23
C GLU A 332 0.37 -30.80 1.78
N GLU A 333 0.29 -31.27 3.03
CA GLU A 333 -1.00 -31.57 3.67
C GLU A 333 -1.85 -30.30 3.82
N LEU A 334 -1.25 -29.20 4.30
CA LEU A 334 -1.91 -27.90 4.39
C LEU A 334 -2.37 -27.39 3.02
N ALA A 335 -1.60 -27.66 1.97
CA ALA A 335 -1.89 -27.17 0.62
C ALA A 335 -3.16 -27.78 0.03
N LYS A 336 -3.57 -28.99 0.46
CA LYS A 336 -4.79 -29.66 -0.02
C LYS A 336 -6.05 -28.83 0.25
N GLU A 337 -6.14 -28.21 1.42
CA GLU A 337 -7.30 -27.42 1.83
C GLU A 337 -7.04 -25.91 1.74
N HIS A 338 -5.79 -25.49 1.93
CA HIS A 338 -5.42 -24.08 2.07
C HIS A 338 -4.43 -23.58 1.02
N GLY A 339 -4.31 -24.24 -0.14
CA GLY A 339 -3.34 -23.91 -1.19
C GLY A 339 -3.44 -22.49 -1.80
N ARG A 340 -4.49 -21.73 -1.49
CA ARG A 340 -4.61 -20.30 -1.86
C ARG A 340 -4.10 -19.33 -0.79
N HIS A 341 -3.74 -19.82 0.41
CA HIS A 341 -3.30 -18.97 1.51
C HIS A 341 -1.95 -18.31 1.17
N PRO A 342 -1.83 -16.97 1.16
CA PRO A 342 -0.64 -16.28 0.61
C PRO A 342 0.69 -16.70 1.26
N HIS A 343 0.72 -16.86 2.59
CA HIS A 343 1.94 -17.28 3.29
C HIS A 343 2.32 -18.74 3.00
N LEU A 344 1.32 -19.61 2.78
CA LEU A 344 1.56 -21.03 2.47
C LEU A 344 2.07 -21.16 1.05
N ARG A 345 1.49 -20.40 0.12
CA ARG A 345 1.95 -20.36 -1.26
C ARG A 345 3.40 -19.90 -1.39
N ALA A 346 3.79 -18.85 -0.67
CA ALA A 346 5.18 -18.41 -0.67
C ALA A 346 6.14 -19.46 -0.10
N LEU A 347 5.73 -20.19 0.95
CA LEU A 347 6.49 -21.34 1.47
C LEU A 347 6.63 -22.44 0.41
N LEU A 348 5.53 -22.84 -0.23
CA LEU A 348 5.53 -23.85 -1.30
C LEU A 348 6.39 -23.41 -2.49
N GLY A 349 6.34 -22.13 -2.87
CA GLY A 349 7.18 -21.57 -3.92
C GLY A 349 8.66 -21.60 -3.55
N HIS A 350 9.01 -21.37 -2.27
CA HIS A 350 10.38 -21.55 -1.79
C HIS A 350 10.81 -23.02 -1.86
N LEU A 351 10.01 -23.95 -1.33
CA LEU A 351 10.27 -25.39 -1.38
C LEU A 351 10.42 -25.89 -2.83
N SER A 352 9.60 -25.37 -3.75
CA SER A 352 9.66 -25.73 -5.17
C SER A 352 10.94 -25.25 -5.85
N ARG A 353 11.39 -24.01 -5.57
CA ARG A 353 12.70 -23.51 -6.04
C ARG A 353 13.87 -24.31 -5.48
N SER A 354 13.70 -24.90 -4.30
CA SER A 354 14.66 -25.83 -3.70
C SER A 354 14.55 -27.26 -4.23
N GLY A 355 13.64 -27.53 -5.18
CA GLY A 355 13.43 -28.86 -5.77
C GLY A 355 12.70 -29.86 -4.85
N LEU A 356 12.06 -29.38 -3.78
CA LEU A 356 11.43 -30.21 -2.75
C LEU A 356 9.95 -30.46 -3.00
N THR A 357 9.27 -29.56 -3.71
CA THR A 357 7.84 -29.67 -4.04
C THR A 357 7.56 -29.28 -5.50
N PRO A 358 6.44 -29.74 -6.09
CA PRO A 358 6.01 -29.30 -7.41
C PRO A 358 5.78 -27.78 -7.49
N HIS A 359 5.95 -27.21 -8.68
CA HIS A 359 5.65 -25.81 -8.92
C HIS A 359 4.14 -25.56 -8.87
N SER A 360 3.73 -24.49 -8.20
CA SER A 360 2.33 -24.05 -8.15
C SER A 360 2.06 -23.01 -9.24
N SER A 361 0.88 -23.03 -9.86
CA SER A 361 0.46 -21.96 -10.77
C SER A 361 0.25 -20.65 -10.01
N SER A 362 0.37 -19.52 -10.72
CA SER A 362 0.08 -18.18 -10.18
C SER A 362 -1.38 -18.07 -9.69
N GLU A 363 -1.60 -17.19 -8.71
CA GLU A 363 -2.89 -16.98 -8.07
C GLU A 363 -3.81 -16.09 -8.93
N ILE A 364 -5.09 -16.47 -9.07
CA ILE A 364 -6.03 -15.85 -10.01
C ILE A 364 -6.31 -14.37 -9.70
N THR A 365 -6.23 -13.96 -8.44
CA THR A 365 -6.48 -12.60 -7.96
C THR A 365 -5.21 -11.74 -7.88
N ASP A 366 -4.05 -12.27 -8.32
CA ASP A 366 -2.72 -11.66 -8.20
C ASP A 366 -2.33 -11.32 -6.74
N MET A 367 -2.98 -11.96 -5.76
CA MET A 367 -2.73 -11.77 -4.33
C MET A 367 -1.61 -12.71 -3.85
N GLU A 368 -0.43 -12.54 -4.44
CA GLU A 368 0.75 -13.37 -4.19
C GLU A 368 1.98 -12.54 -3.84
N TRP A 369 2.97 -13.20 -3.22
CA TRP A 369 4.25 -12.57 -2.93
C TRP A 369 5.04 -12.34 -4.21
N ALA A 370 5.93 -11.34 -4.22
CA ALA A 370 6.75 -11.04 -5.39
C ALA A 370 7.65 -12.22 -5.79
N THR A 371 7.99 -13.09 -4.83
CA THR A 371 8.70 -14.35 -5.05
C THR A 371 7.92 -15.37 -5.88
N GLU A 372 6.61 -15.22 -6.05
CA GLU A 372 5.76 -16.14 -6.82
C GLU A 372 5.44 -15.58 -8.21
N SER A 373 5.39 -14.26 -8.36
CA SER A 373 4.92 -13.57 -9.56
C SER A 373 5.75 -13.73 -10.85
N GLY A 374 6.84 -14.51 -10.82
CA GLY A 374 7.78 -14.63 -11.94
C GLY A 374 8.55 -13.34 -12.28
N LEU A 375 8.24 -12.23 -11.60
CA LEU A 375 8.90 -10.95 -11.75
C LEU A 375 10.29 -10.96 -11.12
N ASN A 376 11.14 -10.02 -11.57
CA ASN A 376 12.44 -9.81 -10.94
C ASN A 376 12.26 -9.25 -9.52
N VAL A 377 12.37 -10.12 -8.52
CA VAL A 377 12.22 -9.81 -7.09
C VAL A 377 13.06 -8.59 -6.69
N ALA A 378 14.31 -8.50 -7.16
CA ALA A 378 15.23 -7.40 -6.82
C ALA A 378 14.72 -6.02 -7.28
N GLU A 379 13.90 -5.97 -8.33
CA GLU A 379 13.38 -4.73 -8.90
C GLU A 379 12.03 -4.34 -8.29
N VAL A 380 11.17 -5.33 -8.03
CA VAL A 380 9.78 -5.06 -7.62
C VAL A 380 9.57 -5.05 -6.11
N TRP A 381 10.48 -5.66 -5.33
CA TRP A 381 10.26 -5.89 -3.90
C TRP A 381 10.04 -4.61 -3.11
N ALA A 382 10.93 -3.62 -3.25
CA ALA A 382 10.86 -2.38 -2.49
C ALA A 382 9.58 -1.58 -2.79
N ASN A 383 9.01 -1.75 -3.98
CA ASN A 383 7.75 -1.10 -4.37
C ASN A 383 6.51 -1.86 -3.81
N LYS A 384 6.51 -3.20 -3.90
CA LYS A 384 5.36 -4.00 -3.44
C LYS A 384 5.33 -4.21 -1.92
N HIS A 385 6.49 -4.44 -1.31
CA HIS A 385 6.66 -4.92 0.05
C HIS A 385 7.47 -3.93 0.88
N VAL A 386 6.92 -2.73 1.06
CA VAL A 386 7.62 -1.56 1.61
C VAL A 386 8.08 -1.76 3.06
N VAL A 387 7.37 -2.59 3.83
CA VAL A 387 7.64 -2.84 5.26
C VAL A 387 8.39 -4.15 5.52
N SER A 388 8.53 -5.01 4.51
CA SER A 388 9.16 -6.32 4.65
C SER A 388 10.56 -6.32 4.02
N PRO A 389 11.58 -6.88 4.70
CA PRO A 389 12.88 -7.05 4.09
C PRO A 389 12.79 -8.07 2.93
N PRO A 390 13.63 -7.93 1.89
CA PRO A 390 13.64 -8.86 0.77
C PRO A 390 14.20 -10.22 1.21
N PRO A 391 13.89 -11.31 0.49
CA PRO A 391 14.43 -12.64 0.77
C PRO A 391 15.96 -12.65 0.75
N GLU A 392 16.55 -11.85 -0.16
CA GLU A 392 17.98 -11.62 -0.30
C GLU A 392 18.22 -10.13 -0.52
N PHE A 393 19.38 -9.63 -0.06
CA PHE A 393 19.78 -8.23 -0.13
C PHE A 393 21.28 -8.09 -0.48
N ASN A 394 21.66 -8.59 -1.65
CA ASN A 394 23.03 -8.53 -2.16
C ASN A 394 23.43 -7.11 -2.59
N LYS A 395 22.49 -6.35 -3.15
CA LYS A 395 22.71 -5.00 -3.67
C LYS A 395 22.68 -3.96 -2.56
N LYS A 396 23.27 -2.79 -2.84
CA LYS A 396 23.20 -1.65 -1.91
C LYS A 396 21.75 -1.20 -1.66
N SER A 397 20.95 -1.08 -2.70
CA SER A 397 19.54 -0.67 -2.63
C SER A 397 18.71 -1.61 -1.76
N GLU A 398 18.88 -2.92 -1.94
CA GLU A 398 18.16 -3.95 -1.17
C GLU A 398 18.53 -3.90 0.32
N ARG A 399 19.80 -3.67 0.67
CA ARG A 399 20.23 -3.48 2.07
C ARG A 399 19.65 -2.22 2.69
N GLN A 400 19.62 -1.12 1.93
CA GLN A 400 18.99 0.11 2.38
C GLN A 400 17.50 -0.11 2.63
N HIS A 401 16.82 -0.79 1.71
CA HIS A 401 15.42 -1.19 1.84
C HIS A 401 15.19 -2.07 3.07
N ALA A 402 15.95 -3.15 3.23
CA ALA A 402 15.82 -4.08 4.36
C ALA A 402 15.92 -3.34 5.71
N TRP A 403 16.88 -2.41 5.83
CA TRP A 403 17.07 -1.58 7.03
C TRP A 403 15.94 -0.57 7.27
N SER A 404 15.40 0.05 6.21
CA SER A 404 14.28 1.00 6.33
C SER A 404 12.92 0.32 6.55
N ALA A 405 12.77 -0.88 6.01
CA ALA A 405 11.57 -1.71 6.11
C ALA A 405 11.44 -2.29 7.52
N ASN A 406 12.40 -3.13 7.92
CA ASN A 406 12.42 -3.75 9.24
C ASN A 406 13.86 -4.05 9.71
N ALA A 407 14.40 -3.18 10.56
CA ALA A 407 15.75 -3.28 11.09
C ALA A 407 15.99 -4.48 12.01
N TRP A 408 14.94 -5.16 12.49
CA TRP A 408 15.09 -6.44 13.18
C TRP A 408 15.74 -7.51 12.30
N ILE A 409 15.83 -7.32 10.98
CA ILE A 409 16.60 -8.21 10.09
C ILE A 409 18.09 -8.31 10.47
N ALA A 410 18.63 -7.32 11.20
CA ALA A 410 19.98 -7.35 11.73
C ALA A 410 20.09 -8.06 13.09
N ASN A 411 18.99 -8.58 13.64
CA ASN A 411 19.01 -9.35 14.87
C ASN A 411 19.84 -10.61 14.64
N GLY A 412 20.91 -10.76 15.40
CA GLY A 412 21.85 -11.86 15.23
C GLY A 412 22.52 -12.20 16.56
N PRO A 413 23.19 -13.36 16.63
CA PRO A 413 23.83 -13.84 17.84
C PRO A 413 25.01 -12.96 18.28
N ASP A 414 25.64 -12.22 17.36
CA ASP A 414 26.88 -11.49 17.59
C ASP A 414 26.66 -9.97 17.85
N ASN A 415 25.46 -9.60 18.33
CA ASN A 415 25.06 -8.22 18.60
C ASN A 415 25.14 -7.28 17.37
N GLU A 416 24.94 -7.83 16.16
CA GLU A 416 24.97 -7.08 14.90
C GLU A 416 23.93 -5.96 14.90
N LEU A 417 22.74 -6.23 15.46
CA LEU A 417 21.67 -5.25 15.63
C LEU A 417 22.13 -4.06 16.47
N THR A 418 22.74 -4.31 17.62
CA THR A 418 23.24 -3.27 18.54
C THR A 418 24.27 -2.38 17.85
N ILE A 419 25.15 -2.98 17.04
CA ILE A 419 26.18 -2.24 16.28
C ILE A 419 25.53 -1.43 15.15
N ALA A 420 24.56 -2.00 14.45
CA ALA A 420 23.84 -1.34 13.36
C ALA A 420 22.98 -0.17 13.87
N ALA A 421 22.23 -0.37 14.96
CA ALA A 421 21.37 0.62 15.58
C ALA A 421 22.14 1.87 16.04
N LYS A 422 23.36 1.70 16.59
CA LYS A 422 24.26 2.82 16.94
C LYS A 422 24.63 3.71 15.74
N LYS A 423 24.54 3.20 14.52
CA LYS A 423 24.80 3.95 13.27
C LYS A 423 23.54 4.62 12.70
N GLY A 424 22.38 4.43 13.34
CA GLY A 424 21.09 5.01 12.95
C GLY A 424 20.77 4.71 11.49
N ILE A 425 20.49 5.75 10.70
CA ILE A 425 20.16 5.64 9.26
C ILE A 425 21.24 4.88 8.47
N ASN A 426 22.53 4.96 8.88
CA ASN A 426 23.62 4.26 8.20
C ASN A 426 23.82 2.80 8.65
N GLY A 427 22.94 2.27 9.51
CA GLY A 427 22.99 0.89 9.99
C GLY A 427 22.93 -0.15 8.87
N TRP A 428 22.29 0.16 7.74
CA TRP A 428 22.24 -0.72 6.56
C TRP A 428 23.63 -1.17 6.07
N LYS A 429 24.69 -0.41 6.32
CA LYS A 429 26.07 -0.80 5.96
C LYS A 429 26.54 -2.04 6.72
N MET A 430 25.99 -2.31 7.90
CA MET A 430 26.30 -3.50 8.69
C MET A 430 25.67 -4.75 8.10
N LEU A 431 24.54 -4.64 7.39
CA LEU A 431 23.92 -5.76 6.68
C LEU A 431 24.84 -6.35 5.60
N ALA A 432 25.80 -5.56 5.11
CA ALA A 432 26.83 -6.04 4.18
C ALA A 432 27.76 -7.12 4.77
N LYS A 433 27.83 -7.20 6.10
CA LYS A 433 28.70 -8.13 6.82
C LYS A 433 27.95 -9.38 7.29
N ILE A 434 26.63 -9.39 7.15
CA ILE A 434 25.80 -10.55 7.49
C ILE A 434 25.96 -11.58 6.38
N ASP A 435 26.28 -12.80 6.77
CA ASP A 435 26.24 -13.94 5.86
C ASP A 435 24.79 -14.27 5.52
N GLN A 436 24.37 -13.92 4.31
CA GLN A 436 23.01 -14.14 3.84
C GLN A 436 22.68 -15.62 3.65
N SER A 437 23.67 -16.46 3.33
CA SER A 437 23.46 -17.91 3.20
C SER A 437 23.08 -18.56 4.53
N ALA A 438 23.48 -17.91 5.62
CA ALA A 438 23.17 -18.34 6.96
C ALA A 438 21.76 -17.88 7.39
N LEU A 439 21.14 -16.88 6.76
CA LEU A 439 19.85 -16.36 7.23
C LEU A 439 18.72 -17.39 7.10
N PRO A 440 17.81 -17.49 8.09
CA PRO A 440 16.62 -18.32 7.98
C PRO A 440 15.80 -17.96 6.74
N ALA A 441 15.34 -18.99 6.02
CA ALA A 441 14.54 -18.78 4.82
C ALA A 441 13.17 -18.15 5.14
N CYS A 442 12.65 -17.37 4.18
CA CYS A 442 11.32 -16.79 4.21
C CYS A 442 10.99 -15.93 5.46
N LEU A 443 11.98 -15.21 6.00
CA LEU A 443 11.77 -14.30 7.14
C LEU A 443 10.67 -13.28 6.89
N PHE A 444 10.56 -12.76 5.67
CA PHE A 444 9.55 -11.78 5.26
C PHE A 444 8.10 -12.23 5.50
N LEU A 445 7.83 -13.53 5.68
CA LEU A 445 6.48 -14.04 5.96
C LEU A 445 6.01 -13.75 7.39
N HIS A 446 6.90 -13.45 8.33
CA HIS A 446 6.54 -13.35 9.75
C HIS A 446 7.45 -12.42 10.57
N LEU A 447 8.49 -11.84 9.98
CA LEU A 447 9.29 -10.79 10.62
C LEU A 447 8.53 -9.47 10.57
N THR A 448 7.75 -9.20 11.62
CA THR A 448 6.91 -8.01 11.73
C THR A 448 7.63 -6.86 12.44
N GLY A 449 7.18 -5.64 12.19
CA GLY A 449 7.62 -4.43 12.88
C GLY A 449 6.59 -3.92 13.88
N LEU A 450 6.28 -2.62 13.81
CA LEU A 450 5.21 -2.02 14.60
C LEU A 450 3.85 -2.45 14.05
N VAL A 451 3.07 -3.14 14.88
CA VAL A 451 1.75 -3.66 14.49
C VAL A 451 0.64 -2.74 14.96
N VAL A 452 -0.24 -2.32 14.07
CA VAL A 452 -1.48 -1.60 14.40
C VAL A 452 -2.67 -2.40 13.90
N THR A 453 -3.88 -1.86 14.04
CA THR A 453 -5.07 -2.45 13.41
C THR A 453 -5.78 -1.43 12.54
N ILE A 454 -6.46 -1.92 11.50
CA ILE A 454 -7.36 -1.15 10.63
C ILE A 454 -8.67 -1.95 10.55
N GLY A 455 -9.75 -1.43 11.11
CA GLY A 455 -11.01 -2.15 11.21
C GLY A 455 -10.89 -3.47 11.99
N GLY A 456 -10.02 -3.49 13.00
CA GLY A 456 -9.71 -4.69 13.81
C GLY A 456 -8.77 -5.70 13.15
N MET A 457 -8.41 -5.52 11.88
CA MET A 457 -7.44 -6.36 11.17
C MET A 457 -6.01 -5.92 11.53
N PRO A 458 -5.14 -6.81 12.01
CA PRO A 458 -3.76 -6.46 12.32
C PRO A 458 -2.95 -6.21 11.05
N VAL A 459 -2.14 -5.15 11.04
CA VAL A 459 -1.29 -4.75 9.91
C VAL A 459 0.09 -4.33 10.38
N ASP A 460 1.11 -4.58 9.56
CA ASP A 460 2.49 -4.20 9.85
C ASP A 460 2.86 -2.86 9.22
N LEU A 461 3.34 -1.94 10.05
CA LEU A 461 3.91 -0.67 9.58
C LEU A 461 5.43 -0.73 9.44
N GLY A 462 6.06 -1.88 9.70
CA GLY A 462 7.51 -2.07 9.68
C GLY A 462 8.22 -1.44 10.89
N PHE A 463 9.54 -1.56 10.93
CA PHE A 463 10.38 -1.05 12.01
C PHE A 463 11.66 -0.42 11.44
N PRO A 464 11.67 0.89 11.13
CA PRO A 464 12.80 1.50 10.43
C PRO A 464 14.01 1.60 11.35
N GLY A 465 15.21 1.23 10.89
CA GLY A 465 16.42 1.28 11.73
C GLY A 465 16.94 2.69 12.04
N GLY A 466 16.31 3.73 11.48
CA GLY A 466 16.62 5.13 11.72
C GLY A 466 15.89 5.78 12.91
N LEU A 467 15.18 5.02 13.74
CA LEU A 467 14.45 5.57 14.90
C LEU A 467 15.41 6.27 15.89
N ASP A 468 15.04 7.48 16.32
CA ASP A 468 15.78 8.25 17.33
C ASP A 468 15.31 7.82 18.73
N LEU A 469 15.77 6.64 19.18
CA LEU A 469 15.36 6.02 20.45
C LEU A 469 15.54 6.95 21.65
N LYS A 470 16.64 7.71 21.69
CA LYS A 470 16.91 8.69 22.75
C LYS A 470 15.82 9.76 22.80
N SER A 471 15.44 10.30 21.66
CA SER A 471 14.38 11.32 21.59
C SER A 471 12.99 10.75 21.87
N ILE A 472 12.74 9.51 21.44
CA ILE A 472 11.50 8.76 21.77
C ILE A 472 11.34 8.65 23.29
N GLN A 473 12.39 8.23 23.99
CA GLN A 473 12.40 8.11 25.45
C GLN A 473 12.23 9.47 26.14
N ASN A 474 13.00 10.49 25.72
CA ASN A 474 12.92 11.84 26.28
C ASN A 474 11.53 12.50 26.10
N LYS A 475 10.76 12.08 25.10
CA LYS A 475 9.40 12.58 24.85
C LYS A 475 8.32 11.77 25.58
N GLY A 476 8.69 10.75 26.35
CA GLY A 476 7.75 9.90 27.07
C GLY A 476 6.79 9.15 26.15
N LEU A 477 7.28 8.68 25.00
CA LEU A 477 6.48 7.89 24.04
C LEU A 477 6.46 6.39 24.36
N LEU A 478 7.22 5.95 25.36
CA LEU A 478 7.32 4.56 25.81
C LEU A 478 6.72 4.33 27.20
N ASP A 479 6.16 5.37 27.80
CA ASP A 479 5.49 5.28 29.09
C ASP A 479 4.33 6.27 29.15
N PHE A 480 3.13 5.73 29.28
CA PHE A 480 1.88 6.49 29.38
C PHE A 480 1.27 6.43 30.79
N SER A 481 1.97 5.85 31.76
CA SER A 481 1.48 5.65 33.13
C SER A 481 1.60 6.89 34.03
N SER A 482 1.80 8.09 33.44
CA SER A 482 1.96 9.37 34.15
C SER A 482 0.80 10.32 33.93
#